data_AF-A0A0C9PYP9-F1
#
_entry.id   AF-A0A0C9PYP9-F1
#
_cell.length_a   1.000
_cell.length_b   1.000
_cell.length_c   1.000
_cell.angle_alpha   90.00
_cell.angle_beta   90.00
_cell.angle_gamma   90.00
#
_symmetry.space_group_name_H-M   'P 1'
#
loop_
_entity.id
_entity.type
_entity.pdbx_description
1 polymer ?
#
loop_
_entity_poly.entity_id
_entity_poly.type
_entity_poly.pdbx_seq_one_letter_code
_entity_poly.pdbx_strand_id
1 'polypeptide(L)'
;MQLGKVERISTKLAIMNYIGNFFDNVHLITPQIHAVISAASSVKSSKKLRAVLEIILAFGNYLNSSKRGPAYGFKLQSLDTLLDTKSTDKRMCLLHYIVATTRLKFPELINFESELMYIDKAATVSLENIIADVHELEKGMDQVRKEFELRGKEKHNTVLRDFLNNSEEKLKRLKSDARIASDAFRECVEFFGESPRQADANTFFSLLVRFTRAFKAADLENEQRRRLEAAAAEALNTSEEVIMRNKLNQKKQQDAVINELKNKTRLVQEKKLLQQDEVYNGALEDILLGLRSEPYRRADAVRRSQRRRIDNHRLSRTAEELEL
;
A
#
# COMPACT_ATOMS: atom_id res chain seq x y z
N MET A 1 -13.49 -61.08 -31.03
CA MET A 1 -14.50 -60.29 -31.76
C MET A 1 -15.90 -60.50 -31.17
N GLN A 2 -16.19 -59.97 -29.97
CA GLN A 2 -17.52 -60.11 -29.33
C GLN A 2 -18.36 -58.81 -29.36
N LEU A 3 -17.77 -57.67 -29.75
CA LEU A 3 -18.45 -56.38 -29.85
C LEU A 3 -19.47 -56.30 -31.00
N GLY A 4 -19.36 -57.17 -32.03
CA GLY A 4 -20.28 -57.21 -33.16
C GLY A 4 -21.64 -57.89 -32.88
N LYS A 5 -21.80 -58.54 -31.71
CA LYS A 5 -23.04 -59.25 -31.35
C LYS A 5 -24.02 -58.43 -30.49
N VAL A 6 -23.64 -57.21 -30.10
CA VAL A 6 -24.50 -56.35 -29.27
C VAL A 6 -25.23 -55.36 -30.18
N GLU A 7 -26.54 -55.55 -30.35
CA GLU A 7 -27.36 -54.59 -31.08
C GLU A 7 -27.29 -53.20 -30.43
N ARG A 8 -27.24 -52.16 -31.27
CA ARG A 8 -27.25 -50.74 -30.89
C ARG A 8 -26.14 -50.35 -29.89
N ILE A 9 -24.95 -50.94 -30.02
CA ILE A 9 -23.83 -50.71 -29.09
C ILE A 9 -23.44 -49.23 -28.94
N SER A 10 -23.46 -48.44 -30.02
CA SER A 10 -23.13 -47.01 -29.97
C SER A 10 -24.08 -46.22 -29.07
N THR A 11 -25.39 -46.51 -29.14
CA THR A 11 -26.39 -45.88 -28.26
C THR A 11 -26.22 -46.30 -26.80
N LYS A 12 -25.91 -47.59 -26.56
CA LYS A 12 -25.67 -48.10 -25.21
C LYS A 12 -24.43 -47.45 -24.58
N LEU A 13 -23.34 -47.33 -25.32
CA LEU A 13 -22.10 -46.68 -24.85
C LEU A 13 -22.33 -45.19 -24.55
N ALA A 14 -23.06 -44.48 -25.41
CA ALA A 14 -23.40 -43.07 -25.17
C ALA A 14 -24.22 -42.89 -23.87
N ILE A 15 -25.22 -43.75 -23.65
CA ILE A 15 -26.04 -43.72 -22.43
C ILE A 15 -25.24 -44.10 -21.18
N MET A 16 -24.38 -45.12 -21.27
CA MET A 16 -23.50 -45.50 -20.15
C MET A 16 -22.53 -44.37 -19.79
N ASN A 17 -21.94 -43.71 -20.80
CA ASN A 17 -21.07 -42.56 -20.58
C ASN A 17 -21.83 -41.38 -19.94
N TYR A 18 -23.04 -41.09 -20.43
CA TYR A 18 -23.89 -40.06 -19.85
C TYR A 18 -24.24 -40.33 -18.38
N ILE A 19 -24.70 -41.54 -18.07
CA ILE A 19 -25.03 -41.94 -16.69
C ILE A 19 -23.81 -41.84 -15.78
N GLY A 20 -22.63 -42.27 -16.26
CA GLY A 20 -21.37 -42.21 -15.52
C GLY A 20 -20.95 -40.78 -15.16
N ASN A 21 -21.10 -39.83 -16.10
CA ASN A 21 -20.62 -38.46 -15.92
C ASN A 21 -21.67 -37.48 -15.40
N PHE A 22 -22.94 -37.88 -15.32
CA PHE A 22 -24.05 -36.97 -14.98
C PHE A 22 -23.83 -36.25 -13.64
N PHE A 23 -23.50 -36.99 -12.58
CA PHE A 23 -23.36 -36.39 -11.25
C PHE A 23 -22.12 -35.50 -11.14
N ASP A 24 -21.04 -35.86 -11.83
CA ASP A 24 -19.82 -35.04 -11.88
C ASP A 24 -20.07 -33.73 -12.61
N ASN A 25 -20.78 -33.77 -13.75
CA ASN A 25 -21.19 -32.57 -14.48
C ASN A 25 -22.09 -31.67 -13.62
N VAL A 26 -23.09 -32.24 -12.94
CA VAL A 26 -23.94 -31.46 -12.01
C VAL A 26 -23.09 -30.83 -10.91
N HIS A 27 -22.15 -31.58 -10.32
CA HIS A 27 -21.27 -31.09 -9.26
C HIS A 27 -20.34 -29.97 -9.73
N LEU A 28 -19.88 -30.02 -10.98
CA LEU A 28 -19.01 -29.01 -11.58
C LEU A 28 -19.76 -27.73 -11.98
N ILE A 29 -20.98 -27.86 -12.52
CA ILE A 29 -21.76 -26.73 -13.06
C ILE A 29 -22.46 -25.93 -11.94
N THR A 30 -23.03 -26.63 -10.95
CA THR A 30 -23.80 -26.01 -9.85
C THR A 30 -23.08 -24.84 -9.15
N PRO A 31 -21.81 -24.96 -8.70
CA PRO A 31 -21.14 -23.86 -8.01
C PRO A 31 -20.87 -22.66 -8.93
N GLN A 32 -20.70 -22.88 -10.24
CA GLN A 32 -20.50 -21.80 -11.20
C GLN A 32 -21.78 -20.99 -11.40
N ILE A 33 -22.94 -21.67 -11.49
CA ILE A 33 -24.27 -21.03 -11.53
C ILE A 33 -24.46 -20.16 -10.27
N HIS A 34 -24.22 -20.72 -9.09
CA HIS A 34 -24.39 -19.98 -7.84
C HIS A 34 -23.43 -18.78 -7.71
N ALA A 35 -22.21 -18.89 -8.25
CA ALA A 35 -21.27 -17.77 -8.28
C ALA A 35 -21.82 -16.61 -9.12
N VAL A 36 -22.36 -16.89 -10.31
CA VAL A 36 -22.97 -15.87 -11.19
C VAL A 36 -24.19 -15.22 -10.54
N ILE A 37 -25.11 -16.02 -9.96
CA ILE A 37 -26.29 -15.50 -9.25
C ILE A 37 -25.87 -14.55 -8.12
N SER A 38 -24.94 -15.01 -7.27
CA SER A 38 -24.49 -14.24 -6.11
C SER A 38 -23.76 -12.97 -6.52
N ALA A 39 -22.91 -13.04 -7.55
CA ALA A 39 -22.19 -11.89 -8.08
C ALA A 39 -23.15 -10.87 -8.70
N ALA A 40 -24.05 -11.30 -9.58
CA ALA A 40 -25.02 -10.40 -10.21
C ALA A 40 -25.92 -9.69 -9.18
N SER A 41 -26.44 -10.45 -8.21
CA SER A 41 -27.31 -9.92 -7.15
C SER A 41 -26.56 -8.94 -6.23
N SER A 42 -25.35 -9.29 -5.81
CA SER A 42 -24.54 -8.46 -4.91
C SER A 42 -24.07 -7.16 -5.58
N VAL A 43 -23.63 -7.23 -6.85
CA VAL A 43 -23.26 -6.04 -7.63
C VAL A 43 -24.45 -5.10 -7.84
N LYS A 44 -25.63 -5.64 -8.18
CA LYS A 44 -26.86 -4.85 -8.38
C LYS A 44 -27.36 -4.20 -7.08
N SER A 45 -27.21 -4.88 -5.94
CA SER A 45 -27.72 -4.41 -4.64
C SER A 45 -26.72 -3.59 -3.83
N SER A 46 -25.44 -3.56 -4.21
CA SER A 46 -24.41 -2.82 -3.49
C SER A 46 -24.65 -1.31 -3.53
N LYS A 47 -25.00 -0.76 -2.37
CA LYS A 47 -25.19 0.69 -2.20
C LYS A 47 -23.85 1.41 -2.22
N LYS A 48 -22.79 0.78 -1.71
CA LYS A 48 -21.46 1.38 -1.69
C LYS A 48 -20.86 1.49 -3.08
N LEU A 49 -21.00 0.45 -3.92
CA LEU A 49 -20.56 0.52 -5.33
C LEU A 49 -21.28 1.66 -6.05
N ARG A 50 -22.60 1.77 -5.88
CA ARG A 50 -23.37 2.87 -6.45
C ARG A 50 -22.85 4.25 -6.01
N ALA A 51 -22.62 4.44 -4.71
CA ALA A 51 -22.08 5.70 -4.20
C ALA A 51 -20.69 6.02 -4.75
N VAL A 52 -19.81 5.02 -4.90
CA VAL A 52 -18.50 5.18 -5.54
C VAL A 52 -18.64 5.61 -7.00
N LEU A 53 -19.56 5.01 -7.76
CA LEU A 53 -19.82 5.40 -9.15
C LEU A 53 -20.39 6.83 -9.24
N GLU A 54 -21.24 7.25 -8.29
CA GLU A 54 -21.75 8.64 -8.21
C GLU A 54 -20.61 9.64 -7.96
N ILE A 55 -19.65 9.32 -7.09
CA ILE A 55 -18.44 10.13 -6.87
C ILE A 55 -17.64 10.25 -8.18
N ILE A 56 -17.43 9.13 -8.88
CA ILE A 56 -16.71 9.12 -10.17
C ILE A 56 -17.43 9.98 -11.21
N LEU A 57 -18.77 9.88 -11.29
CA LEU A 57 -19.58 10.72 -12.18
C LEU A 57 -19.41 12.22 -11.86
N ALA A 58 -19.41 12.59 -10.58
CA ALA A 58 -19.21 13.97 -10.16
C ALA A 58 -17.83 14.52 -10.58
N PHE A 59 -16.77 13.72 -10.40
CA PHE A 59 -15.43 14.07 -10.89
C PHE A 59 -15.37 14.18 -12.40
N GLY A 60 -15.96 13.22 -13.11
CA GLY A 60 -16.05 13.22 -14.57
C GLY A 60 -16.74 14.47 -15.10
N ASN A 61 -17.86 14.86 -14.50
CA ASN A 61 -18.62 16.07 -14.85
C ASN A 61 -17.82 17.35 -14.56
N TYR A 62 -17.14 17.43 -13.41
CA TYR A 62 -16.31 18.58 -13.08
C TYR A 62 -15.20 18.79 -14.11
N LEU A 63 -14.46 17.71 -14.42
CA LEU A 63 -13.31 17.75 -15.34
C LEU A 63 -13.72 18.00 -16.80
N ASN A 64 -14.89 17.52 -17.24
CA ASN A 64 -15.35 17.60 -18.64
C ASN A 64 -16.41 18.68 -18.90
N SER A 65 -16.76 19.48 -17.89
CA SER A 65 -17.82 20.50 -17.92
C SER A 65 -17.72 21.47 -19.10
N SER A 66 -16.51 21.78 -19.57
CA SER A 66 -16.28 22.72 -20.68
C SER A 66 -16.47 22.17 -22.09
N LYS A 67 -16.48 20.83 -22.29
CA LYS A 67 -16.45 20.22 -23.64
C LYS A 67 -17.66 19.35 -23.97
N ARG A 68 -18.27 18.71 -22.98
CA ARG A 68 -19.28 17.65 -23.21
C ARG A 68 -20.61 17.88 -22.50
N GLY A 69 -20.74 18.97 -21.75
CA GLY A 69 -21.94 19.24 -20.96
C GLY A 69 -22.12 18.24 -19.79
N PRO A 70 -23.25 18.31 -19.06
CA PRO A 70 -23.51 17.43 -17.93
C PRO A 70 -23.85 16.01 -18.40
N ALA A 71 -23.14 15.02 -17.86
CA ALA A 71 -23.44 13.61 -18.02
C ALA A 71 -24.28 13.10 -16.85
N TYR A 72 -25.26 12.25 -17.14
CA TYR A 72 -26.10 11.58 -16.14
C TYR A 72 -25.64 10.16 -15.80
N GLY A 73 -24.66 9.65 -16.53
CA GLY A 73 -24.09 8.32 -16.36
C GLY A 73 -22.93 8.11 -17.32
N PHE A 74 -22.21 7.00 -17.13
CA PHE A 74 -21.10 6.60 -17.99
C PHE A 74 -21.11 5.08 -18.18
N LYS A 75 -20.51 4.61 -19.28
CA LYS A 75 -20.32 3.18 -19.55
C LYS A 75 -19.29 2.60 -18.60
N LEU A 76 -19.50 1.40 -18.06
CA LEU A 76 -18.60 0.80 -17.07
C LEU A 76 -17.17 0.65 -17.59
N GLN A 77 -17.00 0.46 -18.90
CA GLN A 77 -15.69 0.45 -19.57
C GLN A 77 -14.85 1.72 -19.30
N SER A 78 -15.48 2.84 -18.96
CA SER A 78 -14.80 4.09 -18.62
C SER A 78 -14.00 4.01 -17.32
N LEU A 79 -14.28 3.03 -16.44
CA LEU A 79 -13.52 2.80 -15.22
C LEU A 79 -12.06 2.47 -15.51
N ASP A 80 -11.78 1.76 -16.61
CA ASP A 80 -10.40 1.44 -17.03
C ASP A 80 -9.61 2.72 -17.38
N THR A 81 -10.29 3.78 -17.84
CA THR A 81 -9.65 5.06 -18.25
C THR A 81 -9.26 5.97 -17.07
N LEU A 82 -9.71 5.67 -15.85
CA LEU A 82 -9.37 6.46 -14.66
C LEU A 82 -7.88 6.39 -14.32
N LEU A 83 -7.20 5.33 -14.75
CA LEU A 83 -5.77 5.12 -14.60
C LEU A 83 -4.93 5.92 -15.62
N ASP A 84 -5.53 6.24 -16.77
CA ASP A 84 -4.84 6.92 -17.87
C ASP A 84 -4.71 8.43 -17.64
N THR A 85 -5.64 9.01 -16.88
CA THR A 85 -5.63 10.44 -16.57
C THR A 85 -4.65 10.71 -15.44
N LYS A 86 -3.45 11.20 -15.78
CA LYS A 86 -2.38 11.48 -14.81
C LYS A 86 -2.31 12.95 -14.40
N SER A 87 -1.82 13.19 -13.19
CA SER A 87 -1.44 14.52 -12.70
C SER A 87 -0.27 15.08 -13.53
N THR A 88 -0.09 16.40 -13.49
CA THR A 88 0.99 17.11 -14.21
C THR A 88 2.38 16.58 -13.86
N ASP A 89 2.59 16.18 -12.60
CA ASP A 89 3.84 15.60 -12.10
C ASP A 89 3.96 14.08 -12.35
N LYS A 90 2.95 13.46 -12.98
CA LYS A 90 2.83 12.01 -13.28
C LYS A 90 2.93 11.10 -12.06
N ARG A 91 2.84 11.63 -10.84
CA ARG A 91 2.95 10.86 -9.59
C ARG A 91 1.64 10.18 -9.20
N MET A 92 0.50 10.71 -9.67
CA MET A 92 -0.83 10.18 -9.36
C MET A 92 -1.67 10.09 -10.62
N CYS A 93 -2.62 9.16 -10.64
CA CYS A 93 -3.72 9.20 -11.59
C CYS A 93 -5.01 9.73 -10.95
N LEU A 94 -6.03 9.96 -11.77
CA LEU A 94 -7.34 10.41 -11.32
C LEU A 94 -7.93 9.45 -10.29
N LEU A 95 -7.74 8.13 -10.47
CA LEU A 95 -8.20 7.15 -9.49
C LEU A 95 -7.58 7.38 -8.10
N HIS A 96 -6.28 7.69 -7.99
CA HIS A 96 -5.66 7.99 -6.69
C HIS A 96 -6.32 9.20 -6.03
N TYR A 97 -6.66 10.23 -6.79
CA TYR A 97 -7.30 11.42 -6.26
C TYR A 97 -8.73 11.14 -5.78
N ILE A 98 -9.49 10.37 -6.56
CA ILE A 98 -10.84 9.93 -6.21
C ILE A 98 -10.78 9.11 -4.91
N VAL A 99 -9.89 8.12 -4.82
CA VAL A 99 -9.73 7.26 -3.64
C VAL A 99 -9.33 8.06 -2.41
N ALA A 100 -8.39 8.99 -2.53
CA ALA A 100 -7.98 9.86 -1.43
C ALA A 100 -9.16 10.72 -0.92
N THR A 101 -9.96 11.25 -1.84
CA THR A 101 -11.15 12.04 -1.50
C THR A 101 -12.22 11.18 -0.85
N THR A 102 -12.49 9.99 -1.39
CA THR A 102 -13.43 9.02 -0.82
C THR A 102 -13.02 8.66 0.60
N ARG A 103 -11.73 8.41 0.86
CA ARG A 103 -11.25 8.07 2.21
C ARG A 103 -11.47 9.20 3.21
N LEU A 104 -11.26 10.44 2.79
CA LEU A 104 -11.39 11.61 3.66
C LEU A 104 -12.84 11.96 3.95
N LYS A 105 -13.72 11.89 2.94
CA LYS A 105 -15.11 12.38 3.03
C LYS A 105 -16.14 11.28 3.26
N PHE A 106 -15.87 10.06 2.80
CA PHE A 106 -16.77 8.91 2.79
C PHE A 106 -16.03 7.61 3.17
N PRO A 107 -15.43 7.55 4.39
CA PRO A 107 -14.59 6.42 4.81
C PRO A 107 -15.32 5.06 4.75
N GLU A 108 -16.64 5.04 4.89
CA GLU A 108 -17.50 3.86 4.79
C GLU A 108 -17.52 3.22 3.39
N LEU A 109 -17.09 3.95 2.36
CA LEU A 109 -17.06 3.50 0.97
C LEU A 109 -15.71 2.88 0.57
N ILE A 110 -14.67 3.00 1.40
CA ILE A 110 -13.33 2.49 1.06
C ILE A 110 -13.30 0.97 0.92
N ASN A 111 -14.17 0.27 1.63
CA ASN A 111 -14.34 -1.17 1.57
C ASN A 111 -15.59 -1.59 0.76
N PHE A 112 -16.00 -0.82 -0.26
CA PHE A 112 -17.20 -1.14 -1.04
C PHE A 112 -17.16 -2.54 -1.67
N GLU A 113 -15.96 -3.04 -1.99
CA GLU A 113 -15.77 -4.35 -2.58
C GLU A 113 -16.16 -5.49 -1.64
N SER A 114 -16.26 -5.24 -0.33
CA SER A 114 -16.77 -6.24 0.62
C SER A 114 -18.23 -6.61 0.38
N GLU A 115 -18.99 -5.76 -0.32
CA GLU A 115 -20.36 -6.05 -0.73
C GLU A 115 -20.43 -6.86 -2.03
N LEU A 116 -19.32 -7.01 -2.77
CA LEU A 116 -19.28 -7.64 -4.08
C LEU A 116 -18.91 -9.12 -3.97
N MET A 117 -19.91 -9.97 -3.77
CA MET A 117 -19.72 -11.38 -3.46
C MET A 117 -19.40 -12.19 -4.71
N TYR A 118 -18.36 -13.03 -4.65
CA TYR A 118 -18.00 -13.98 -5.70
C TYR A 118 -17.68 -13.38 -7.08
N ILE A 119 -17.43 -12.08 -7.18
CA ILE A 119 -17.09 -11.43 -8.46
C ILE A 119 -15.83 -12.02 -9.11
N ASP A 120 -14.82 -12.43 -8.32
CA ASP A 120 -13.61 -13.10 -8.85
C ASP A 120 -13.93 -14.47 -9.47
N LYS A 121 -14.87 -15.23 -8.87
CA LYS A 121 -15.30 -16.53 -9.42
C LYS A 121 -16.17 -16.34 -10.66
N ALA A 122 -17.10 -15.39 -10.62
CA ALA A 122 -17.98 -15.11 -11.75
C ALA A 122 -17.19 -14.58 -12.97
N ALA A 123 -16.07 -13.88 -12.74
CA ALA A 123 -15.16 -13.42 -13.79
C ALA A 123 -14.49 -14.55 -14.59
N THR A 124 -14.39 -15.77 -14.02
CA THR A 124 -13.79 -16.94 -14.71
C THR A 124 -14.84 -17.86 -15.34
N VAL A 125 -16.12 -17.57 -15.15
CA VAL A 125 -17.22 -18.45 -15.57
C VAL A 125 -17.82 -17.95 -16.88
N SER A 126 -17.94 -18.84 -17.87
CA SER A 126 -18.72 -18.58 -19.08
C SER A 126 -20.16 -19.04 -18.87
N LEU A 127 -21.07 -18.08 -18.78
CA LEU A 127 -22.50 -18.38 -18.64
C LEU A 127 -23.07 -19.05 -19.90
N GLU A 128 -22.55 -18.72 -21.08
CA GLU A 128 -22.93 -19.36 -22.34
C GLU A 128 -22.60 -20.86 -22.32
N ASN A 129 -21.38 -21.23 -21.90
CA ASN A 129 -20.99 -22.62 -21.77
C ASN A 129 -21.85 -23.37 -20.74
N ILE A 130 -22.15 -22.76 -19.60
CA ILE A 130 -23.06 -23.35 -18.61
C ILE A 130 -24.43 -23.67 -19.23
N ILE A 131 -25.00 -22.74 -19.99
CA ILE A 131 -26.31 -22.94 -20.62
C ILE A 131 -26.23 -24.08 -21.65
N ALA A 132 -25.15 -24.14 -22.43
CA ALA A 132 -24.90 -25.21 -23.38
C ALA A 132 -24.76 -26.57 -22.69
N ASP A 133 -23.98 -26.66 -21.61
CA ASP A 133 -23.77 -27.89 -20.84
C ASP A 133 -25.08 -28.38 -20.20
N VAL A 134 -25.89 -27.48 -19.64
CA VAL A 134 -27.21 -27.82 -19.10
C VAL A 134 -28.15 -28.33 -20.20
N HIS A 135 -28.09 -27.75 -21.39
CA HIS A 135 -28.88 -28.22 -22.54
C HIS A 135 -28.42 -29.60 -23.02
N GLU A 136 -27.10 -29.87 -23.02
CA GLU A 136 -26.56 -31.19 -23.34
C GLU A 136 -26.99 -32.24 -22.30
N LEU A 137 -26.98 -31.89 -21.01
CA LEU A 137 -27.51 -32.74 -19.95
C LEU A 137 -29.00 -33.05 -20.16
N GLU A 138 -29.80 -32.06 -20.55
CA GLU A 138 -31.21 -32.26 -20.88
C GLU A 138 -31.41 -33.23 -22.05
N LYS A 139 -30.66 -33.04 -23.13
CA LYS A 139 -30.69 -33.93 -24.30
C LYS A 139 -30.25 -35.36 -23.94
N GLY A 140 -29.23 -35.51 -23.10
CA GLY A 140 -28.78 -36.81 -22.60
C GLY A 140 -29.87 -37.51 -21.77
N MET A 141 -30.55 -36.76 -20.89
CA MET A 141 -31.67 -37.29 -20.10
C MET A 141 -32.82 -37.80 -20.98
N ASP A 142 -33.16 -37.07 -22.05
CA ASP A 142 -34.18 -37.49 -23.01
C ASP A 142 -33.78 -38.78 -23.75
N GLN A 143 -32.50 -38.97 -24.05
CA GLN A 143 -32.00 -40.22 -24.64
C GLN A 143 -32.13 -41.40 -23.67
N VAL A 144 -31.82 -41.19 -22.39
CA VAL A 144 -32.02 -42.21 -21.35
C VAL A 144 -33.50 -42.58 -21.22
N ARG A 145 -34.40 -41.60 -21.23
CA ARG A 145 -35.86 -41.82 -21.16
C ARG A 145 -36.36 -42.63 -22.35
N LYS A 146 -35.98 -42.24 -23.57
CA LYS A 146 -36.33 -42.97 -24.80
C LYS A 146 -35.83 -44.41 -24.78
N GLU A 147 -34.60 -44.65 -24.33
CA GLU A 147 -34.05 -46.00 -24.25
C GLU A 147 -34.74 -46.85 -23.17
N PHE A 148 -35.14 -46.23 -22.05
CA PHE A 148 -35.95 -46.90 -21.02
C PHE A 148 -37.33 -47.31 -21.56
N GLU A 149 -38.03 -46.42 -22.28
CA GLU A 149 -39.32 -46.69 -22.91
C GLU A 149 -39.25 -47.78 -23.99
N LEU A 150 -38.24 -47.72 -24.87
CA LEU A 150 -38.01 -48.72 -25.93
C LEU A 150 -37.78 -50.11 -25.35
N ARG A 151 -37.21 -50.20 -24.15
CA ARG A 151 -36.94 -51.47 -23.45
C ARG A 151 -38.08 -51.92 -22.54
N GLY A 152 -39.20 -51.19 -22.50
CA GLY A 152 -40.37 -51.41 -21.63
C GLY A 152 -41.11 -52.75 -21.75
N LYS A 153 -40.50 -53.77 -22.35
CA LYS A 153 -40.95 -55.18 -22.35
C LYS A 153 -39.97 -56.15 -21.68
N GLU A 154 -38.70 -55.77 -21.48
CA GLU A 154 -37.71 -56.60 -20.77
C GLU A 154 -37.67 -56.18 -19.29
N LYS A 155 -38.16 -57.06 -18.42
CA LYS A 155 -38.45 -56.83 -16.98
C LYS A 155 -37.25 -56.46 -16.08
N HIS A 156 -36.08 -56.10 -16.61
CA HIS A 156 -34.82 -56.00 -15.85
C HIS A 156 -33.97 -54.75 -16.12
N ASN A 157 -34.58 -53.60 -16.39
CA ASN A 157 -33.82 -52.34 -16.54
C ASN A 157 -33.84 -51.46 -15.29
N THR A 158 -33.48 -52.05 -14.15
CA THR A 158 -33.44 -51.38 -12.83
C THR A 158 -32.47 -50.20 -12.82
N VAL A 159 -31.32 -50.33 -13.49
CA VAL A 159 -30.29 -49.28 -13.56
C VAL A 159 -30.83 -47.98 -14.17
N LEU A 160 -31.51 -48.05 -15.32
CA LEU A 160 -32.05 -46.85 -15.97
C LEU A 160 -33.18 -46.24 -15.13
N ARG A 161 -34.06 -47.07 -14.55
CA ARG A 161 -35.14 -46.60 -13.67
C ARG A 161 -34.58 -45.89 -12.44
N ASP A 162 -33.64 -46.50 -11.75
CA ASP A 162 -33.07 -45.96 -10.52
C ASP A 162 -32.25 -44.69 -10.81
N PHE A 163 -31.55 -44.64 -11.95
CA PHE A 163 -30.89 -43.43 -12.43
C PHE A 163 -31.89 -42.31 -12.69
N LEU A 164 -32.96 -42.54 -13.46
CA LEU A 164 -33.99 -41.53 -13.77
C LEU A 164 -34.59 -40.96 -12.48
N ASN A 165 -35.00 -41.83 -11.56
CA ASN A 165 -35.55 -41.42 -10.25
C ASN A 165 -34.58 -40.53 -9.45
N ASN A 166 -33.27 -40.77 -9.54
CA ASN A 166 -32.24 -40.07 -8.75
C ASN A 166 -31.67 -38.81 -9.42
N SER A 167 -31.90 -38.62 -10.72
CA SER A 167 -31.25 -37.60 -11.55
C SER A 167 -32.22 -36.56 -12.11
N GLU A 168 -33.48 -36.92 -12.33
CA GLU A 168 -34.47 -36.05 -12.99
C GLU A 168 -34.77 -34.78 -12.19
N GLU A 169 -34.93 -34.91 -10.87
CA GLU A 169 -35.15 -33.75 -10.00
C GLU A 169 -33.91 -32.84 -9.94
N LYS A 170 -32.70 -33.42 -9.92
CA LYS A 170 -31.44 -32.66 -9.92
C LYS A 170 -31.26 -31.87 -11.20
N LEU A 171 -31.54 -32.49 -12.36
CA LEU A 171 -31.48 -31.80 -13.64
C LEU A 171 -32.53 -30.67 -13.71
N LYS A 172 -33.75 -30.91 -13.22
CA LYS A 172 -34.80 -29.89 -13.17
C LYS A 172 -34.39 -28.70 -12.31
N ARG A 173 -33.79 -28.93 -11.14
CA ARG A 173 -33.24 -27.87 -10.28
C ARG A 173 -32.11 -27.13 -10.99
N LEU A 174 -31.11 -27.84 -11.53
CA LEU A 174 -29.99 -27.24 -12.26
C LEU A 174 -30.45 -26.34 -13.41
N LYS A 175 -31.45 -26.78 -14.18
CA LYS A 175 -32.05 -25.99 -15.26
C LYS A 175 -32.76 -24.74 -14.75
N SER A 176 -33.47 -24.85 -13.62
CA SER A 176 -34.08 -23.70 -12.95
C SER A 176 -33.01 -22.70 -12.51
N ASP A 177 -31.96 -23.17 -11.85
CA ASP A 177 -30.89 -22.31 -11.33
C ASP A 177 -30.11 -21.63 -12.47
N ALA A 178 -29.85 -22.33 -13.59
CA ALA A 178 -29.23 -21.75 -14.77
C ALA A 178 -30.07 -20.61 -15.39
N ARG A 179 -31.40 -20.74 -15.38
CA ARG A 179 -32.31 -19.65 -15.81
C ARG A 179 -32.24 -18.47 -14.84
N ILE A 180 -32.28 -18.74 -13.53
CA ILE A 180 -32.15 -17.70 -12.51
C ILE A 180 -30.81 -16.95 -12.67
N ALA A 181 -29.71 -17.65 -12.94
CA ALA A 181 -28.42 -17.03 -13.23
C ALA A 181 -28.46 -16.13 -14.47
N SER A 182 -29.11 -16.59 -15.53
CA SER A 182 -29.26 -15.83 -16.77
C SER A 182 -30.09 -14.55 -16.58
N ASP A 183 -31.21 -14.66 -15.86
CA ASP A 183 -32.08 -13.52 -15.56
C ASP A 183 -31.39 -12.54 -14.61
N ALA A 184 -30.75 -13.04 -13.54
CA ALA A 184 -30.01 -12.20 -12.59
C ALA A 184 -28.87 -11.44 -13.28
N PHE A 185 -28.11 -12.10 -14.16
CA PHE A 185 -27.05 -11.45 -14.93
C PHE A 185 -27.63 -10.40 -15.90
N ARG A 186 -28.68 -10.73 -16.65
CA ARG A 186 -29.36 -9.79 -17.56
C ARG A 186 -29.80 -8.54 -16.82
N GLU A 187 -30.51 -8.70 -15.70
CA GLU A 187 -30.98 -7.59 -14.89
C GLU A 187 -29.84 -6.74 -14.31
N CYS A 188 -28.72 -7.36 -13.95
CA CYS A 188 -27.55 -6.66 -13.47
C CYS A 188 -26.94 -5.79 -14.58
N VAL A 189 -26.74 -6.36 -15.78
CA VAL A 189 -26.20 -5.65 -16.95
C VAL A 189 -27.10 -4.49 -17.36
N GLU A 190 -28.42 -4.71 -17.40
CA GLU A 190 -29.41 -3.66 -17.69
C GLU A 190 -29.39 -2.54 -16.65
N PHE A 191 -29.23 -2.88 -15.37
CA PHE A 191 -29.15 -1.89 -14.29
C PHE A 191 -27.97 -0.92 -14.45
N PHE A 192 -26.84 -1.38 -14.98
CA PHE A 192 -25.69 -0.52 -15.30
C PHE A 192 -25.74 0.10 -16.72
N GLY A 193 -26.86 -0.06 -17.43
CA GLY A 193 -27.06 0.51 -18.76
C GLY A 193 -26.22 -0.13 -19.86
N GLU A 194 -25.76 -1.37 -19.64
CA GLU A 194 -25.07 -2.18 -20.65
C GLU A 194 -26.05 -3.05 -21.43
N SER A 195 -25.64 -3.54 -22.61
CA SER A 195 -26.51 -4.39 -23.44
C SER A 195 -26.33 -5.86 -23.07
N PRO A 196 -27.38 -6.57 -22.60
CA PRO A 196 -27.28 -8.00 -22.27
C PRO A 196 -26.94 -8.89 -23.46
N ARG A 197 -27.21 -8.43 -24.69
CA ARG A 197 -26.89 -9.17 -25.91
C ARG A 197 -25.41 -9.14 -26.27
N GLN A 198 -24.68 -8.15 -25.75
CA GLN A 198 -23.25 -7.95 -26.05
C GLN A 198 -22.37 -8.20 -24.82
N ALA A 199 -22.97 -8.33 -23.63
CA ALA A 199 -22.25 -8.55 -22.40
C ALA A 199 -22.05 -10.06 -22.14
N ASP A 200 -20.80 -10.48 -22.08
CA ASP A 200 -20.42 -11.75 -21.48
C ASP A 200 -20.23 -11.56 -19.97
N ALA A 201 -20.73 -12.51 -19.17
CA ALA A 201 -20.55 -12.55 -17.72
C ALA A 201 -19.07 -12.46 -17.31
N ASN A 202 -18.20 -13.23 -17.96
CA ASN A 202 -16.77 -13.24 -17.63
C ASN A 202 -16.15 -11.85 -17.78
N THR A 203 -16.51 -11.13 -18.84
CA THR A 203 -15.94 -9.85 -19.23
C THR A 203 -16.50 -8.74 -18.35
N PHE A 204 -17.80 -8.78 -18.10
CA PHE A 204 -18.49 -7.86 -17.20
C PHE A 204 -17.92 -7.93 -15.78
N PHE A 205 -17.84 -9.14 -15.19
CA PHE A 205 -17.30 -9.30 -13.85
C PHE A 205 -15.79 -9.06 -13.79
N SER A 206 -15.03 -9.43 -14.84
CA SER A 206 -13.60 -9.12 -14.94
C SER A 206 -13.32 -7.62 -14.89
N LEU A 207 -14.15 -6.81 -15.51
CA LEU A 207 -14.04 -5.35 -15.44
C LEU A 207 -14.18 -4.85 -13.99
N LEU A 208 -15.20 -5.32 -13.28
CA LEU A 208 -15.41 -4.97 -11.87
C LEU A 208 -14.27 -5.45 -10.97
N VAL A 209 -13.73 -6.65 -11.22
CA VAL A 209 -12.56 -7.19 -10.51
C VAL A 209 -11.32 -6.32 -10.76
N ARG A 210 -11.07 -5.90 -12.00
CA ARG A 210 -9.95 -4.97 -12.30
C ARG A 210 -10.14 -3.65 -11.57
N PHE A 211 -11.34 -3.08 -11.61
CA PHE A 211 -11.65 -1.82 -10.95
C PHE A 211 -11.46 -1.90 -9.42
N THR A 212 -11.99 -2.94 -8.76
CA THR A 212 -11.84 -3.10 -7.30
C THR A 212 -10.39 -3.27 -6.89
N ARG A 213 -9.60 -4.03 -7.66
CA ARG A 213 -8.16 -4.19 -7.43
C ARG A 213 -7.40 -2.87 -7.63
N ALA A 214 -7.71 -2.13 -8.69
CA ALA A 214 -7.10 -0.83 -8.95
C ALA A 214 -7.44 0.19 -7.84
N PHE A 215 -8.68 0.20 -7.37
CA PHE A 215 -9.12 1.06 -6.27
C PHE A 215 -8.35 0.76 -4.98
N LYS A 216 -8.23 -0.53 -4.62
CA LYS A 216 -7.44 -0.98 -3.46
C LYS A 216 -5.95 -0.63 -3.56
N ALA A 217 -5.36 -0.85 -4.73
CA ALA A 217 -3.96 -0.53 -4.97
C ALA A 217 -3.72 0.98 -4.78
N ALA A 218 -4.58 1.82 -5.39
CA ALA A 218 -4.51 3.26 -5.24
C ALA A 218 -4.69 3.73 -3.78
N ASP A 219 -5.53 3.05 -3.01
CA ASP A 219 -5.73 3.33 -1.59
C ASP A 219 -4.48 3.02 -0.75
N LEU A 220 -3.86 1.85 -0.98
CA LEU A 220 -2.62 1.44 -0.33
C LEU A 220 -1.46 2.38 -0.69
N GLU A 221 -1.30 2.72 -1.96
CA GLU A 221 -0.26 3.64 -2.43
C GLU A 221 -0.45 5.05 -1.82
N ASN A 222 -1.69 5.51 -1.69
CA ASN A 222 -2.03 6.76 -1.02
C ASN A 222 -1.70 6.74 0.48
N GLU A 223 -1.93 5.63 1.18
CA GLU A 223 -1.52 5.48 2.58
C GLU A 223 0.00 5.47 2.74
N GLN A 224 0.70 4.68 1.92
CA GLN A 224 2.16 4.60 1.97
C GLN A 224 2.79 5.97 1.74
N ARG A 225 2.32 6.71 0.75
CA ARG A 225 2.79 8.06 0.46
C ARG A 225 2.53 9.01 1.62
N ARG A 226 1.34 9.02 2.22
CA ARG A 226 1.06 9.85 3.40
C ARG A 226 1.98 9.52 4.58
N ARG A 227 2.30 8.24 4.80
CA ARG A 227 3.25 7.84 5.84
C ARG A 227 4.67 8.34 5.55
N LEU A 228 5.13 8.24 4.31
CA LEU A 228 6.44 8.74 3.89
C LEU A 228 6.54 10.26 4.00
N GLU A 229 5.50 10.99 3.59
CA GLU A 229 5.42 12.45 3.71
C GLU A 229 5.41 12.89 5.18
N ALA A 230 4.67 12.19 6.05
CA ALA A 230 4.66 12.45 7.49
C ALA A 230 6.04 12.19 8.13
N ALA A 231 6.67 11.05 7.82
CA ALA A 231 8.00 10.73 8.34
C ALA A 231 9.07 11.72 7.86
N ALA A 232 8.98 12.19 6.61
CA ALA A 232 9.87 13.21 6.08
C ALA A 232 9.67 14.57 6.78
N ALA A 233 8.41 14.97 7.03
CA ALA A 233 8.09 16.18 7.77
C ALA A 233 8.59 16.12 9.22
N GLU A 234 8.43 14.98 9.91
CA GLU A 234 8.95 14.76 11.25
C GLU A 234 10.49 14.81 11.29
N ALA A 235 11.16 14.23 10.30
CA ALA A 235 12.62 14.27 10.19
C ALA A 235 13.14 15.71 9.96
N LEU A 236 12.44 16.50 9.13
CA LEU A 236 12.76 17.92 8.91
C LEU A 236 12.56 18.73 10.20
N ASN A 237 11.42 18.57 10.88
CA ASN A 237 11.14 19.24 12.15
C ASN A 237 12.20 18.89 13.22
N THR A 238 12.55 17.61 13.34
CA THR A 238 13.59 17.15 14.28
C THR A 238 14.95 17.75 13.93
N SER A 239 15.31 17.81 12.64
CA SER A 239 16.55 18.44 12.20
C SER A 239 16.59 19.94 12.50
N GLU A 240 15.49 20.65 12.27
CA GLU A 240 15.37 22.08 12.59
C GLU A 240 15.46 22.34 14.10
N GLU A 241 14.80 21.52 14.92
CA GLU A 241 14.88 21.58 16.38
C GLU A 241 16.32 21.33 16.89
N VAL A 242 17.01 20.33 16.34
CA VAL A 242 18.42 20.04 16.68
C VAL A 242 19.33 21.21 16.31
N ILE A 243 19.15 21.80 15.13
CA ILE A 243 19.92 22.98 14.70
C ILE A 243 19.66 24.18 15.62
N MET A 244 18.39 24.45 15.97
CA MET A 244 18.04 25.51 16.92
C MET A 244 18.63 25.29 18.30
N ARG A 245 18.57 24.06 18.82
CA ARG A 245 19.14 23.69 20.12
C ARG A 245 20.67 23.87 20.14
N ASN A 246 21.35 23.49 19.06
CA ASN A 246 22.79 23.67 18.93
C ASN A 246 23.18 25.16 18.88
N LYS A 247 22.43 26.00 18.15
CA LYS A 247 22.63 27.46 18.15
C LYS A 247 22.40 28.08 19.52
N LEU A 248 21.37 27.65 20.25
CA LEU A 248 21.09 28.14 21.60
C LEU A 248 22.21 27.76 22.57
N ASN A 249 22.71 26.53 22.50
CA ASN A 249 23.84 26.08 23.32
C ASN A 249 25.12 26.85 23.00
N GLN A 250 25.40 27.11 21.71
CA GLN A 250 26.56 27.92 21.30
C GLN A 250 26.47 29.36 21.83
N LYS A 251 25.28 29.98 21.78
CA LYS A 251 25.04 31.32 22.35
C LYS A 251 25.24 31.34 23.87
N LYS A 252 24.69 30.35 24.59
CA LYS A 252 24.91 30.22 26.04
C LYS A 252 26.39 30.05 26.39
N GLN A 253 27.15 29.31 25.58
CA GLN A 253 28.58 29.13 25.77
C GLN A 253 29.35 30.43 25.51
N GLN A 254 28.99 31.20 24.47
CA GLN A 254 29.54 32.54 24.24
C GLN A 254 29.23 33.50 25.39
N ASP A 255 27.98 33.54 25.86
CA ASP A 255 27.57 34.40 26.98
C ASP A 255 28.31 34.04 28.29
N ALA A 256 28.55 32.75 28.54
CA ALA A 256 29.33 32.28 29.69
C ALA A 256 30.79 32.76 29.62
N VAL A 257 31.44 32.63 28.46
CA VAL A 257 32.82 33.12 28.24
C VAL A 257 32.90 34.64 28.41
N ILE A 258 31.92 35.39 27.90
CA ILE A 258 31.85 36.86 28.07
C ILE A 258 31.71 37.22 29.55
N ASN A 259 30.87 36.52 30.30
CA ASN A 259 30.71 36.77 31.74
C ASN A 259 31.97 36.43 32.54
N GLU A 260 32.69 35.35 32.21
CA GLU A 260 33.98 35.05 32.82
C GLU A 260 35.03 36.14 32.54
N LEU A 261 35.12 36.63 31.30
CA LEU A 261 36.02 37.71 30.91
C LEU A 261 35.68 39.03 31.63
N LYS A 262 34.39 39.36 31.77
CA LYS A 262 33.93 40.52 32.55
C LYS A 262 34.31 40.39 34.03
N ASN A 263 34.10 39.23 34.63
CA ASN A 263 34.47 38.97 36.03
C ASN A 263 35.98 39.06 36.25
N LYS A 264 36.80 38.49 35.36
CA LYS A 264 38.27 38.65 35.40
C LYS A 264 38.68 40.12 35.25
N THR A 265 38.04 40.87 34.36
CA THR A 265 38.34 42.30 34.17
C THR A 265 37.99 43.11 35.42
N ARG A 266 36.86 42.80 36.08
CA ARG A 266 36.47 43.43 37.35
C ARG A 266 37.46 43.12 38.47
N LEU A 267 37.92 41.87 38.59
CA LEU A 267 38.96 41.48 39.55
C LEU A 267 40.30 42.17 39.27
N VAL A 268 40.64 42.43 38.00
CA VAL A 268 41.84 43.19 37.63
C VAL A 268 41.69 44.68 37.95
N GLN A 269 40.49 45.26 37.81
CA GLN A 269 40.19 46.63 38.24
C GLN A 269 40.18 46.76 39.77
N GLU A 270 39.63 45.79 40.51
CA GLU A 270 39.70 45.73 41.98
C GLU A 270 41.15 45.59 42.47
N LYS A 271 42.00 44.81 41.76
CA LYS A 271 43.44 44.75 42.04
C LYS A 271 44.21 46.04 41.72
N LYS A 272 43.65 46.96 40.92
CA LYS A 272 44.22 48.31 40.70
C LYS A 272 43.82 49.34 41.76
N LEU A 273 42.95 48.98 42.70
CA LEU A 273 42.43 49.85 43.77
C LEU A 273 42.98 49.53 45.16
N LEU A 274 44.01 48.68 45.26
CA LEU A 274 44.74 48.45 46.51
C LEU A 274 46.03 49.27 46.54
N GLN A 275 46.21 49.92 47.69
CA GLN A 275 47.18 50.97 48.03
C GLN A 275 48.65 50.57 47.83
N GLN A 276 49.38 51.54 47.32
CA GLN A 276 50.80 51.80 47.52
C GLN A 276 51.13 51.76 49.02
N ASP A 277 52.10 50.92 49.41
CA ASP A 277 53.08 51.11 50.50
C ASP A 277 54.04 49.89 50.50
N GLU A 278 55.25 50.04 49.96
CA GLU A 278 56.52 50.22 50.68
C GLU A 278 57.32 48.90 50.83
N VAL A 279 58.12 48.56 49.80
CA VAL A 279 59.53 48.16 50.00
C VAL A 279 60.34 48.67 48.81
N TYR A 280 60.92 49.84 49.05
CA TYR A 280 62.18 50.37 48.52
C TYR A 280 63.15 49.31 47.96
N ASN A 281 63.49 49.42 46.67
CA ASN A 281 64.68 48.80 46.08
C ASN A 281 65.58 49.90 45.51
N GLY A 282 66.23 50.67 46.40
CA GLY A 282 67.20 51.72 46.09
C GLY A 282 68.47 51.26 45.34
N ALA A 283 68.49 50.05 44.80
CA ALA A 283 69.59 49.57 43.96
C ALA A 283 69.56 50.21 42.55
N LEU A 284 68.39 50.62 42.05
CA LEU A 284 68.27 51.22 40.72
C LEU A 284 68.62 52.72 40.74
N GLU A 285 68.23 53.44 41.79
CA GLU A 285 68.60 54.85 41.97
C GLU A 285 70.12 55.03 42.24
N ASP A 286 70.76 54.13 42.99
CA ASP A 286 72.21 54.20 43.23
C ASP A 286 73.04 53.96 41.96
N ILE A 287 72.57 53.08 41.07
CA ILE A 287 73.20 52.85 39.75
C ILE A 287 73.05 54.09 38.85
N LEU A 288 71.90 54.75 38.88
CA LEU A 288 71.63 55.95 38.09
C LEU A 288 72.38 57.19 38.61
N LEU A 289 72.59 57.31 39.92
CA LEU A 289 73.38 58.38 40.54
C LEU A 289 74.88 58.21 40.27
N GLY A 290 75.42 56.98 40.32
CA GLY A 290 76.83 56.71 40.00
C GLY A 290 77.20 56.95 38.52
N LEU A 291 76.26 56.72 37.60
CA LEU A 291 76.42 57.01 36.17
C LEU A 291 76.44 58.52 35.84
N ARG A 292 76.04 59.36 36.79
CA ARG A 292 76.01 60.82 36.64
C ARG A 292 77.35 61.46 37.03
N SER A 293 78.19 60.79 37.81
CA SER A 293 79.52 61.27 38.21
C SER A 293 80.68 60.66 37.42
N GLU A 294 80.55 59.47 36.81
CA GLU A 294 81.54 58.93 35.86
C GLU A 294 80.88 58.07 34.76
N PRO A 295 81.37 58.11 33.49
CA PRO A 295 80.83 57.29 32.41
C PRO A 295 81.12 55.79 32.62
N TYR A 296 80.12 54.95 32.37
CA TYR A 296 80.22 53.49 32.45
C TYR A 296 81.40 52.92 31.65
N ARG A 297 82.41 52.38 32.35
CA ARG A 297 83.44 51.51 31.76
C ARG A 297 83.05 50.05 31.98
N ARG A 298 82.89 49.28 30.89
CA ARG A 298 82.81 47.82 30.97
C ARG A 298 84.11 47.29 31.56
N ALA A 299 84.06 46.63 32.71
CA ALA A 299 85.20 45.94 33.28
C ALA A 299 84.99 44.42 33.17
N ASP A 300 85.55 43.86 32.10
CA ASP A 300 86.10 42.52 32.12
C ASP A 300 87.18 42.48 33.22
N ALA A 301 86.80 42.22 34.47
CA ALA A 301 87.74 41.90 35.53
C ALA A 301 87.02 41.31 36.75
N VAL A 302 87.24 40.01 36.90
CA VAL A 302 87.08 39.17 38.09
C VAL A 302 87.10 39.96 39.42
N ARG A 303 86.04 39.84 40.22
CA ARG A 303 86.19 39.73 41.68
C ARG A 303 85.28 38.66 42.28
N ARG A 304 85.95 37.85 43.09
CA ARG A 304 85.56 36.57 43.69
C ARG A 304 84.45 36.68 44.75
N SER A 305 83.53 35.72 44.69
CA SER A 305 83.00 34.87 45.79
C SER A 305 82.67 35.51 47.15
N GLN A 306 81.41 35.35 47.58
CA GLN A 306 80.94 34.56 48.74
C GLN A 306 79.41 34.78 48.83
N ARG A 307 78.54 33.82 48.53
CA ARG A 307 78.18 32.74 49.46
C ARG A 307 77.46 31.64 48.68
N ARG A 308 78.01 30.44 48.84
CA ARG A 308 77.54 29.16 48.31
C ARG A 308 76.28 28.67 49.05
N ARG A 309 75.54 27.83 48.31
CA ARG A 309 74.76 26.64 48.72
C ARG A 309 73.47 26.98 49.49
N ILE A 310 72.33 26.40 49.12
CA ILE A 310 72.00 24.97 49.04
C ILE A 310 70.95 24.82 47.91
N ASP A 311 71.27 24.17 46.79
CA ASP A 311 70.97 22.76 46.47
C ASP A 311 69.46 22.46 46.42
N ASN A 312 68.88 22.40 45.21
CA ASN A 312 68.71 21.19 44.37
C ASN A 312 67.46 20.38 44.75
N HIS A 313 66.41 20.42 43.91
CA HIS A 313 66.10 19.27 43.05
C HIS A 313 64.87 19.47 42.13
N ARG A 314 65.15 19.33 40.83
CA ARG A 314 64.46 18.51 39.81
C ARG A 314 62.99 18.82 39.46
N LEU A 315 62.85 19.52 38.33
CA LEU A 315 61.92 19.15 37.26
C LEU A 315 62.60 18.14 36.32
N SER A 316 61.97 16.98 36.10
CA SER A 316 61.98 16.16 34.86
C SER A 316 61.18 14.88 35.17
N ARG A 317 60.21 14.44 34.37
CA ARG A 317 60.45 13.91 33.03
C ARG A 317 59.16 13.88 32.18
N THR A 318 59.31 14.36 30.96
CA THR A 318 58.64 13.93 29.73
C THR A 318 58.84 12.42 29.50
N ALA A 319 57.81 11.69 29.09
CA ALA A 319 57.62 11.19 27.72
C ALA A 319 58.75 10.27 27.22
N GLU A 320 58.43 8.98 27.10
CA GLU A 320 58.84 8.01 26.06
C GLU A 320 58.02 6.74 26.36
N GLU A 321 57.00 6.38 25.57
CA GLU A 321 57.06 5.67 24.29
C GLU A 321 57.62 4.23 24.37
N LEU A 322 56.88 3.34 23.71
CA LEU A 322 57.27 2.07 23.09
C LEU A 322 57.12 0.74 23.87
N GLU A 323 56.24 -0.09 23.27
CA GLU A 323 56.35 -1.54 23.05
C GLU A 323 56.18 -2.50 24.24
N LEU A 324 54.95 -2.98 24.43
CA LEU A 324 54.47 -4.34 24.07
C LEU A 324 53.06 -4.62 24.63
#